data_AF-Q5DEZ2-F1
#
_entry.id   AF-Q5DEZ2-F1
#
_cell.length_a   1.000
_cell.length_b   1.000
_cell.length_c   1.000
_cell.angle_alpha   90.00
_cell.angle_beta   90.00
_cell.angle_gamma   90.00
#
_symmetry.space_group_name_H-M   'P 1'
#
loop_
_entity.id
_entity.type
_entity.pdbx_description
1 polymer ?
#
loop_
_entity_poly.entity_id
_entity_poly.type
_entity_poly.pdbx_seq_one_letter_code
_entity_poly.pdbx_strand_id
1 'polypeptide(L)'
;MLWMFSIQRSCVVNSQGLPNPLFILNGHETSINCISLSAELGLVLSGSMNGTCLLHSTRGELLRCLPLPCTRILSDQPSTSSAQVQCDLTPLQPNFLTYHREGYLLGQFNQSQLLIYTLNGKLLNTTDLSILSNNTDASYQINAILFSDCGRYILIAGNDGVIWILRSYNLLPVHAFPKCDTSIESICLSHDQRFIFAGLKSGSLVVFYVDFNQWHHEFQQRYF
;
A
#
# COMPACT_ATOMS: atom_id res chain seq x y z
N MET A 1 -17.71 6.54 -22.03
CA MET A 1 -16.39 6.18 -22.61
C MET A 1 -15.47 7.38 -22.39
N LEU A 2 -14.45 7.28 -21.53
CA LEU A 2 -13.80 8.46 -20.91
C LEU A 2 -12.57 9.01 -21.65
N TRP A 3 -12.05 8.32 -22.66
CA TRP A 3 -10.93 8.77 -23.48
C TRP A 3 -11.03 8.18 -24.89
N MET A 4 -10.64 8.93 -25.91
CA MET A 4 -10.54 8.44 -27.30
C MET A 4 -9.09 8.53 -27.75
N PHE A 5 -8.53 7.44 -28.28
CA PHE A 5 -7.24 7.51 -28.95
C PHE A 5 -7.46 8.02 -30.38
N SER A 6 -6.95 9.22 -30.68
CA SER A 6 -7.04 9.78 -32.04
C SER A 6 -5.88 9.27 -32.87
N ILE A 7 -6.16 8.43 -33.86
CA ILE A 7 -5.15 7.89 -34.79
C ILE A 7 -4.50 9.02 -35.60
N GLN A 8 -5.27 10.05 -35.99
CA GLN A 8 -4.76 11.18 -36.77
C GLN A 8 -3.73 12.04 -36.02
N ARG A 9 -3.87 12.14 -34.68
CA ARG A 9 -2.98 12.94 -33.84
C ARG A 9 -2.02 12.09 -33.01
N SER A 10 -2.10 10.77 -33.13
CA SER A 10 -1.35 9.80 -32.32
C SER A 10 -1.36 10.15 -30.83
N CYS A 11 -2.48 10.66 -30.33
CA CYS A 11 -2.61 11.14 -28.95
C CYS A 11 -3.96 10.77 -28.34
N VAL A 12 -3.99 10.65 -27.02
CA VAL A 12 -5.22 10.47 -26.27
C VAL A 12 -5.90 11.83 -26.16
N VAL A 13 -7.14 11.91 -26.64
CA VAL A 13 -7.96 13.12 -26.58
C VAL A 13 -9.11 12.92 -25.60
N ASN A 14 -9.51 14.03 -25.00
CA ASN A 14 -10.71 14.09 -24.18
C ASN A 14 -11.98 13.92 -25.05
N SER A 15 -13.16 13.92 -24.41
CA SER A 15 -14.45 13.85 -25.11
C SER A 15 -14.68 14.97 -26.13
N GLN A 16 -13.94 16.08 -26.03
CA GLN A 16 -13.99 17.23 -26.93
C GLN A 16 -12.93 17.16 -28.06
N GLY A 17 -12.18 16.05 -28.18
CA GLY A 17 -11.14 15.90 -29.20
C GLY A 17 -9.89 16.75 -28.97
N LEU A 18 -9.73 17.33 -27.77
CA LEU A 18 -8.57 18.15 -27.40
C LEU A 18 -7.61 17.36 -26.51
N PRO A 19 -6.29 17.61 -26.60
CA PRO A 19 -5.28 16.95 -25.78
C PRO A 19 -5.15 17.59 -24.38
N ASN A 20 -6.26 18.10 -23.82
CA ASN A 20 -6.25 18.76 -22.52
C ASN A 20 -6.53 17.75 -21.41
N PRO A 21 -5.86 17.86 -20.24
CA PRO A 21 -6.16 17.03 -19.09
C PRO A 21 -7.62 17.25 -18.66
N LEU A 22 -8.31 16.17 -18.27
CA LEU A 22 -9.69 16.26 -17.78
C LEU A 22 -9.78 16.94 -16.40
N PHE A 23 -8.87 16.59 -15.50
CA PHE A 23 -8.83 17.10 -14.13
C PHE A 23 -7.38 17.29 -13.69
N ILE A 24 -7.16 18.29 -12.83
CA ILE A 24 -5.90 18.53 -12.12
C ILE A 24 -6.20 18.43 -10.63
N LEU A 25 -5.59 17.47 -9.95
CA LEU A 25 -5.79 17.22 -8.53
C LEU A 25 -4.81 18.05 -7.72
N ASN A 26 -5.31 19.11 -7.08
CA ASN A 26 -4.50 19.99 -6.25
C ASN A 26 -4.59 19.58 -4.77
N GLY A 27 -3.54 19.89 -3.99
CA GLY A 27 -3.55 19.73 -2.53
C GLY A 27 -2.19 19.38 -1.92
N HIS A 28 -1.27 18.80 -2.69
CA HIS A 28 0.08 18.51 -2.20
C HIS A 28 1.00 19.72 -2.32
N GLU A 29 1.80 19.96 -1.28
CA GLU A 29 2.81 21.03 -1.26
C GLU A 29 4.18 20.55 -1.76
N THR A 30 4.45 19.25 -1.64
CA THR A 30 5.71 18.62 -2.09
C THR A 30 5.47 17.61 -3.22
N SER A 31 6.55 17.15 -3.83
CA SER A 31 6.51 16.15 -4.91
C SER A 31 5.78 14.88 -4.49
N ILE A 32 4.97 14.35 -5.42
CA ILE A 32 4.21 13.12 -5.25
C ILE A 32 5.16 11.95 -5.48
N ASN A 33 5.27 11.07 -4.49
CA ASN A 33 6.14 9.89 -4.55
C ASN A 33 5.39 8.66 -5.10
N CYS A 34 4.12 8.53 -4.74
CA CYS A 34 3.29 7.39 -5.15
C CYS A 34 1.84 7.80 -5.40
N ILE A 35 1.16 7.05 -6.28
CA ILE A 35 -0.24 7.25 -6.63
C ILE A 35 -0.93 5.90 -6.82
N SER A 36 -2.21 5.83 -6.47
CA SER A 36 -3.06 4.65 -6.65
C SER A 36 -4.45 5.08 -7.10
N LEU A 37 -5.01 4.39 -8.08
CA LEU A 37 -6.29 4.76 -8.71
C LEU A 37 -7.29 3.61 -8.60
N SER A 38 -8.43 3.87 -7.97
CA SER A 38 -9.57 2.96 -7.95
C SER A 38 -10.63 3.39 -8.95
N ALA A 39 -10.74 2.64 -10.04
CA ALA A 39 -11.82 2.82 -11.01
C ALA A 39 -13.19 2.43 -10.43
N GLU A 40 -13.22 1.38 -9.59
CA GLU A 40 -14.46 0.85 -9.00
C GLU A 40 -15.04 1.83 -7.97
N LEU A 41 -14.21 2.34 -7.06
CA LEU A 41 -14.64 3.31 -6.04
C LEU A 41 -14.64 4.76 -6.56
N GLY A 42 -14.07 5.00 -7.74
CA GLY A 42 -13.91 6.34 -8.29
C GLY A 42 -12.97 7.21 -7.45
N LEU A 43 -11.93 6.63 -6.86
CA LEU A 43 -11.01 7.28 -5.92
C LEU A 43 -9.58 7.36 -6.46
N VAL A 44 -8.88 8.41 -6.07
CA VAL A 44 -7.45 8.61 -6.34
C VAL A 44 -6.75 8.83 -5.01
N LEU A 45 -5.82 7.94 -4.67
CA LEU A 45 -4.98 8.06 -3.49
C LEU A 45 -3.60 8.52 -3.93
N SER A 46 -3.07 9.55 -3.28
CA SER A 46 -1.79 10.15 -3.66
C SER A 46 -0.95 10.45 -2.41
N GLY A 47 0.33 10.12 -2.46
CA GLY A 47 1.28 10.28 -1.36
C GLY A 47 2.43 11.20 -1.73
N SER A 48 2.73 12.15 -0.87
CA SER A 48 3.77 13.16 -1.09
C SER A 48 4.97 12.94 -0.18
N MET A 49 6.14 13.47 -0.58
CA MET A 49 7.40 13.32 0.16
C MET A 49 7.35 13.87 1.60
N ASN A 50 6.47 14.82 1.88
CA ASN A 50 6.23 15.32 3.24
C ASN A 50 5.39 14.37 4.12
N GLY A 51 5.05 13.19 3.62
CA GLY A 51 4.26 12.18 4.33
C GLY A 51 2.75 12.31 4.17
N THR A 52 2.28 13.42 3.58
CA THR A 52 0.84 13.68 3.40
C THR A 52 0.27 12.72 2.36
N CYS A 53 -0.80 12.02 2.73
CA CYS A 53 -1.56 11.20 1.80
C CYS A 53 -2.95 11.79 1.63
N LEU A 54 -3.32 12.13 0.40
CA LEU A 54 -4.60 12.73 0.06
C LEU A 54 -5.46 11.74 -0.73
N LEU A 55 -6.75 11.74 -0.39
CA LEU A 55 -7.78 10.99 -1.10
C LEU A 55 -8.64 11.98 -1.90
N HIS A 56 -8.60 11.85 -3.20
CA HIS A 56 -9.43 12.61 -4.13
C HIS A 56 -10.47 11.71 -4.80
N SER A 57 -11.54 12.31 -5.28
CA SER A 57 -12.43 11.71 -6.25
C SER A 57 -11.82 11.77 -7.64
N THR A 58 -12.13 10.79 -8.49
CA THR A 58 -11.85 10.82 -9.93
C THR A 58 -12.44 12.03 -10.67
N ARG A 59 -13.33 12.77 -10.00
CA ARG A 59 -13.94 14.01 -10.50
C ARG A 59 -13.20 15.29 -10.10
N GLY A 60 -12.09 15.21 -9.37
CA GLY A 60 -11.30 16.39 -8.98
C GLY A 60 -11.47 16.86 -7.54
N GLU A 61 -12.44 16.32 -6.81
CA GLU A 61 -12.75 16.76 -5.45
C GLU A 61 -11.79 16.17 -4.41
N LEU A 62 -11.25 17.00 -3.51
CA LEU A 62 -10.51 16.50 -2.34
C LEU A 62 -11.50 15.98 -1.29
N LEU A 63 -11.42 14.69 -0.99
CA LEU A 63 -12.34 14.03 -0.05
C LEU A 63 -11.78 14.02 1.38
N ARG A 64 -10.51 13.64 1.51
CA ARG A 64 -9.85 13.44 2.81
C ARG A 64 -8.33 13.70 2.72
N CYS A 65 -7.77 14.10 3.85
CA CYS A 65 -6.34 13.97 4.14
C CYS A 65 -6.18 12.83 5.15
N LEU A 66 -5.36 11.83 4.84
CA LEU A 66 -5.08 10.72 5.76
C LEU A 66 -4.11 11.21 6.85
N PRO A 67 -4.41 10.92 8.12
CA PRO A 67 -3.53 11.33 9.21
C PRO A 67 -2.22 10.55 9.11
N LEU A 68 -1.09 11.27 9.23
CA LEU A 68 0.19 10.59 9.42
C LEU A 68 0.18 9.88 10.78
N PRO A 69 0.85 8.72 10.89
CA PRO A 69 1.17 8.16 12.19
C PRO A 69 2.19 9.08 12.86
N CYS A 70 1.72 10.14 13.53
CA CYS A 70 2.57 10.83 14.48
C CYS A 70 2.95 9.78 15.54
N THR A 71 4.23 9.49 15.66
CA THR A 71 4.81 8.86 16.85
C THR A 71 4.58 9.82 18.01
N ARG A 72 3.35 9.83 18.56
CA ARG A 72 3.09 10.43 19.86
C ARG A 72 3.82 9.56 20.87
N ILE A 73 5.06 9.91 21.16
CA ILE A 73 5.62 9.66 22.49
C ILE A 73 4.72 10.46 23.43
N LEU A 74 3.65 9.82 23.90
CA LEU A 74 2.88 10.30 25.03
C LEU A 74 3.80 10.15 26.24
N SER A 75 4.60 11.17 26.52
CA SER A 75 4.98 11.43 27.90
C SER A 75 3.72 11.98 28.57
N ASP A 76 2.97 11.10 29.24
CA ASP A 76 1.91 11.47 30.17
C ASP A 76 2.52 12.29 31.33
N GLN A 77 2.57 13.61 31.15
CA GLN A 77 2.73 14.60 32.22
C GLN A 77 1.88 15.82 31.86
N PRO A 78 0.85 16.16 32.64
CA PRO A 78 0.12 17.40 32.45
C PRO A 78 0.86 18.51 33.20
N SER A 79 1.64 19.32 32.48
CA SER A 79 2.16 20.57 33.05
C SER A 79 1.96 21.72 32.08
N THR A 80 0.99 22.55 32.44
CA THR A 80 0.81 23.96 32.10
C THR A 80 2.09 24.68 31.71
N SER A 81 2.21 25.09 30.45
CA SER A 81 2.71 26.40 29.96
C SER A 81 3.19 26.26 28.51
N SER A 82 2.98 27.33 27.76
CA SER A 82 3.35 27.54 26.37
C SER A 82 4.81 27.22 26.07
N ALA A 83 5.08 26.00 25.62
CA ALA A 83 6.32 25.63 24.95
C ALA A 83 5.94 24.85 23.69
N GLN A 84 6.21 25.42 22.52
CA GLN A 84 6.24 24.70 21.26
C GLN A 84 7.33 23.62 21.40
N VAL A 85 6.91 22.40 21.79
CA VAL A 85 7.77 21.22 21.66
C VAL A 85 7.82 20.92 20.18
N GLN A 86 8.81 21.48 19.52
CA GLN A 86 9.19 21.13 18.17
C GLN A 86 9.74 19.71 18.22
N CYS A 87 8.85 18.73 18.15
CA CYS A 87 9.24 17.36 17.84
C CYS A 87 9.80 17.41 16.42
N ASP A 88 11.11 17.15 16.28
CA ASP A 88 11.76 16.91 14.99
C ASP A 88 11.20 15.62 14.39
N LEU A 89 9.96 15.71 13.89
CA LEU A 89 9.25 14.67 13.20
C LEU A 89 9.81 14.64 11.78
N THR A 90 10.76 13.74 11.52
CA THR A 90 11.10 13.40 10.14
C THR A 90 9.82 12.84 9.49
N PRO A 91 9.29 13.48 8.43
CA PRO A 91 8.05 13.03 7.82
C PRO A 91 8.26 11.62 7.25
N LEU A 92 7.41 10.67 7.66
CA LEU A 92 7.43 9.33 7.11
C LEU A 92 6.98 9.39 5.64
N GLN A 93 7.84 8.97 4.72
CA GLN A 93 7.58 9.10 3.29
C GLN A 93 6.76 7.90 2.78
N PRO A 94 5.61 8.12 2.11
CA PRO A 94 4.85 7.04 1.50
C PRO A 94 5.57 6.58 0.24
N ASN A 95 5.96 5.31 0.21
CA ASN A 95 6.63 4.69 -0.94
C ASN A 95 5.64 3.94 -1.83
N PHE A 96 4.63 3.32 -1.23
CA PHE A 96 3.63 2.55 -1.95
C PHE A 96 2.25 2.79 -1.36
N LEU A 97 1.25 2.93 -2.22
CA LEU A 97 -0.15 3.13 -1.85
C LEU A 97 -1.00 2.19 -2.67
N THR A 98 -1.93 1.52 -2.01
CA THR A 98 -2.89 0.64 -2.66
C THR A 98 -4.21 0.65 -1.91
N TYR A 99 -5.27 0.20 -2.59
CA TYR A 99 -6.60 0.16 -2.03
C TYR A 99 -7.19 -1.23 -2.26
N HIS A 100 -8.16 -1.58 -1.44
CA HIS A 100 -9.02 -2.73 -1.62
C HIS A 100 -10.45 -2.27 -1.93
N ARG A 101 -11.20 -3.06 -2.72
CA ARG A 101 -12.59 -2.76 -3.10
C ARG A 101 -13.56 -2.63 -1.93
N GLU A 102 -13.27 -3.29 -0.80
CA GLU A 102 -14.05 -3.17 0.43
C GLU A 102 -13.81 -1.84 1.18
N GLY A 103 -12.93 -0.97 0.67
CA GLY A 103 -12.67 0.34 1.28
C GLY A 103 -11.56 0.34 2.34
N TYR A 104 -10.63 -0.61 2.25
CA TYR A 104 -9.36 -0.53 2.97
C TYR A 104 -8.33 0.17 2.10
N LEU A 105 -7.59 1.10 2.70
CA LEU A 105 -6.45 1.75 2.08
C LEU A 105 -5.21 1.26 2.79
N LEU A 106 -4.18 0.89 2.04
CA LEU A 106 -2.90 0.47 2.58
C LEU A 106 -1.81 1.40 2.08
N GLY A 107 -1.01 1.89 3.02
CA GLY A 107 0.18 2.68 2.73
C GLY A 107 1.41 2.03 3.32
N GLN A 108 2.43 1.90 2.48
CA GLN A 108 3.79 1.66 2.92
C GLN A 108 4.46 3.00 3.17
N PHE A 109 4.91 3.17 4.40
CA PHE A 109 5.67 4.33 4.82
C PHE A 109 7.09 3.90 5.15
N ASN A 110 8.06 4.71 4.74
CA ASN A 110 9.48 4.33 4.78
C ASN A 110 9.71 2.97 4.09
N GLN A 111 10.73 2.23 4.52
CA GLN A 111 11.11 0.96 3.90
C GLN A 111 10.26 -0.22 4.40
N SER A 112 9.81 -0.22 5.66
CA SER A 112 9.24 -1.40 6.33
C SER A 112 7.89 -1.21 7.02
N GLN A 113 7.40 0.03 7.16
CA GLN A 113 6.18 0.26 7.93
C GLN A 113 4.96 0.17 7.05
N LEU A 114 3.97 -0.61 7.49
CA LEU A 114 2.66 -0.70 6.87
C LEU A 114 1.59 -0.11 7.75
N LEU A 115 0.71 0.64 7.11
CA LEU A 115 -0.44 1.27 7.73
C LEU A 115 -1.68 0.98 6.92
N ILE A 116 -2.75 0.61 7.63
CA ILE A 116 -4.06 0.41 7.03
C ILE A 116 -5.01 1.48 7.53
N TYR A 117 -5.65 2.16 6.59
CA TYR A 117 -6.69 3.14 6.83
C TYR A 117 -8.02 2.64 6.30
N THR A 118 -9.10 3.18 6.86
CA THR A 118 -10.43 3.13 6.24
C THR A 118 -10.56 4.24 5.21
N LEU A 119 -11.51 4.11 4.27
CA LEU A 119 -11.92 5.22 3.39
C LEU A 119 -12.31 6.50 4.15
N ASN A 120 -12.77 6.36 5.39
CA ASN A 120 -13.10 7.51 6.23
C ASN A 120 -11.87 8.28 6.73
N GLY A 121 -10.66 7.77 6.50
CA GLY A 121 -9.40 8.36 6.97
C GLY A 121 -9.00 7.93 8.38
N LYS A 122 -9.73 7.00 9.01
CA LYS A 122 -9.32 6.45 10.31
C LYS A 122 -8.22 5.40 10.11
N LEU A 123 -7.11 5.56 10.80
CA LEU A 123 -6.06 4.54 10.94
C LEU A 123 -6.60 3.35 11.74
N LEU A 124 -6.51 2.15 11.16
CA LEU A 124 -6.89 0.91 11.83
C LEU A 124 -5.69 0.33 12.57
N ASN A 125 -4.67 -0.06 11.82
CA ASN A 125 -3.51 -0.77 12.34
C ASN A 125 -2.23 -0.26 11.68
N THR A 126 -1.15 -0.31 12.46
CA THR A 126 0.22 0.00 12.03
C THR A 126 1.11 -1.15 12.46
N THR A 127 1.96 -1.62 11.56
CA THR A 127 2.98 -2.62 11.87
C THR A 127 4.28 -2.24 11.21
N ASP A 128 5.38 -2.36 11.95
CA ASP A 128 6.70 -2.32 11.37
C ASP A 128 7.15 -3.74 11.04
N LEU A 129 7.40 -4.02 9.77
CA LEU A 129 7.82 -5.35 9.30
C LEU A 129 9.34 -5.51 9.34
N SER A 130 10.07 -4.54 9.89
CA SER A 130 11.50 -4.68 10.17
C SER A 130 11.80 -5.93 11.01
N ILE A 131 10.88 -6.32 11.90
CA ILE A 131 10.94 -7.53 12.74
C ILE A 131 10.96 -8.85 11.94
N LEU A 132 10.52 -8.84 10.68
CA LEU A 132 10.52 -10.04 9.85
C LEU A 132 11.89 -10.31 9.21
N SER A 133 12.77 -9.31 9.16
CA SER A 133 14.13 -9.52 8.68
C SER A 133 14.94 -10.28 9.73
N ASN A 134 15.33 -11.50 9.39
CA ASN A 134 16.30 -12.28 10.15
C ASN A 134 17.74 -11.77 9.99
N ASN A 135 17.97 -10.80 9.09
CA ASN A 135 19.30 -10.25 8.84
C ASN A 135 19.55 -9.05 9.75
N THR A 136 20.53 -9.17 10.63
CA THR A 136 20.95 -8.14 11.60
C THR A 136 21.59 -6.92 10.94
N ASP A 137 22.03 -7.04 9.69
CA ASP A 137 22.95 -6.08 9.08
C ASP A 137 22.27 -5.17 8.05
N ALA A 138 21.08 -5.53 7.58
CA ALA A 138 20.35 -4.81 6.53
C ALA A 138 18.91 -4.51 6.96
N SER A 139 18.46 -3.26 6.76
CA SER A 139 17.07 -2.88 6.99
C SER A 139 16.16 -3.67 6.05
N TYR A 140 15.05 -4.18 6.60
CA TYR A 140 14.01 -4.79 5.78
C TYR A 140 13.41 -3.75 4.85
N GLN A 141 13.40 -4.04 3.55
CA GLN A 141 12.76 -3.18 2.57
C GLN A 141 11.67 -3.97 1.87
N ILE A 142 10.46 -3.43 1.92
CA ILE A 142 9.33 -3.93 1.16
C ILE A 142 9.42 -3.33 -0.25
N ASN A 143 9.39 -4.21 -1.24
CA ASN A 143 9.48 -3.83 -2.65
C ASN A 143 8.12 -3.90 -3.33
N ALA A 144 7.28 -4.87 -2.92
CA ALA A 144 5.97 -5.06 -3.55
C ALA A 144 4.93 -5.50 -2.52
N ILE A 145 3.72 -4.96 -2.67
CA ILE A 145 2.57 -5.24 -1.81
C ILE A 145 1.35 -5.47 -2.68
N LEU A 146 0.56 -6.48 -2.34
CA LEU A 146 -0.63 -6.84 -3.08
C LEU A 146 -1.75 -7.28 -2.14
N PHE A 147 -2.97 -6.84 -2.43
CA PHE A 147 -4.15 -7.34 -1.75
C PHE A 147 -4.65 -8.64 -2.40
N SER A 148 -5.09 -9.58 -1.57
CA SER A 148 -6.01 -10.62 -2.04
C SER A 148 -7.35 -9.98 -2.42
N ASP A 149 -8.04 -10.56 -3.39
CA ASP A 149 -9.36 -10.07 -3.83
C ASP A 149 -10.41 -10.21 -2.72
N CYS A 150 -10.24 -11.20 -1.83
CA CYS A 150 -11.12 -11.38 -0.68
C CYS A 150 -10.89 -10.34 0.43
N GLY A 151 -9.91 -9.44 0.32
CA GLY A 151 -9.63 -8.39 1.30
C GLY A 151 -9.10 -8.85 2.64
N ARG A 152 -9.00 -10.16 2.89
CA ARG A 152 -8.60 -10.74 4.18
C ARG A 152 -7.10 -10.91 4.33
N TYR A 153 -6.39 -11.07 3.22
CA TYR A 153 -4.96 -11.30 3.20
C TYR A 153 -4.23 -10.24 2.38
N ILE A 154 -3.01 -9.91 2.82
CA ILE A 154 -2.07 -9.02 2.13
C ILE A 154 -0.81 -9.83 1.86
N LEU A 155 -0.32 -9.76 0.64
CA LEU A 155 0.94 -10.35 0.24
C LEU A 155 2.00 -9.26 0.20
N ILE A 156 3.16 -9.59 0.75
CA ILE A 156 4.30 -8.68 0.84
C ILE A 156 5.51 -9.44 0.36
N ALA A 157 6.32 -8.74 -0.43
CA ALA A 157 7.62 -9.24 -0.81
C ALA A 157 8.68 -8.15 -0.58
N GLY A 158 9.82 -8.58 -0.07
CA GLY A 158 10.90 -7.69 0.28
C GLY A 158 12.27 -8.18 -0.19
N ASN A 159 13.29 -7.53 0.35
CA ASN A 159 14.69 -7.81 0.09
C ASN A 159 15.19 -9.14 0.69
N ASP A 160 14.44 -9.74 1.61
CA ASP A 160 14.73 -11.04 2.23
C ASP A 160 14.54 -12.24 1.29
N GLY A 161 13.91 -12.03 0.14
CA GLY A 161 13.59 -13.08 -0.83
C GLY A 161 12.43 -13.98 -0.40
N VAL A 162 11.64 -13.57 0.59
CA VAL A 162 10.49 -14.32 1.09
C VAL A 162 9.20 -13.57 0.75
N ILE A 163 8.17 -14.31 0.37
CA ILE A 163 6.81 -13.77 0.25
C ILE A 163 6.08 -14.04 1.56
N TRP A 164 5.65 -12.98 2.20
CA TRP A 164 4.89 -13.02 3.45
C TRP A 164 3.40 -12.82 3.15
N ILE A 165 2.56 -13.63 3.81
CA ILE A 165 1.12 -13.44 3.84
C ILE A 165 0.76 -12.89 5.21
N LEU A 166 0.22 -11.68 5.25
CA LEU A 166 -0.35 -11.07 6.44
C LEU A 166 -1.88 -11.15 6.41
N ARG A 167 -2.51 -11.08 7.58
CA ARG A 167 -3.95 -10.77 7.64
C ARG A 167 -4.17 -9.26 7.52
N SER A 168 -5.20 -8.85 6.82
CA SER A 168 -5.50 -7.43 6.62
C SER A 168 -5.95 -6.71 7.88
N TYR A 169 -6.72 -7.34 8.76
CA TYR A 169 -7.28 -6.61 9.92
C TYR A 169 -6.24 -6.28 11.00
N ASN A 170 -5.23 -7.13 11.21
CA ASN A 170 -4.23 -6.95 12.26
C ASN A 170 -2.79 -6.84 11.76
N LEU A 171 -2.56 -7.01 10.46
CA LEU A 171 -1.23 -7.01 9.84
C LEU A 171 -0.27 -8.05 10.45
N LEU A 172 -0.79 -9.12 11.04
CA LEU A 172 0.05 -10.21 11.56
C LEU A 172 0.41 -11.21 10.46
N PRO A 173 1.67 -11.68 10.41
CA PRO A 173 2.08 -12.72 9.49
C PRO A 173 1.40 -14.05 9.80
N VAL A 174 0.89 -14.71 8.77
CA VAL A 174 0.22 -16.01 8.82
C VAL A 174 1.09 -17.09 8.23
N HIS A 175 1.69 -16.79 7.08
CA HIS A 175 2.46 -17.75 6.31
C HIS A 175 3.62 -17.06 5.60
N ALA A 176 4.69 -17.82 5.40
CA ALA A 176 5.88 -17.41 4.67
C ALA A 176 6.19 -18.49 3.64
N PHE A 177 6.34 -18.09 2.38
CA PHE A 177 6.79 -18.98 1.32
C PHE A 177 8.29 -19.31 1.47
N PRO A 178 8.77 -20.40 0.87
CA PRO A 178 10.19 -20.72 0.93
C PRO A 178 11.02 -19.58 0.34
N LYS A 179 12.16 -19.31 0.98
CA LYS A 179 13.06 -18.24 0.61
C LYS A 179 13.64 -18.47 -0.79
N CYS A 180 13.53 -17.47 -1.64
CA CYS A 180 14.17 -17.38 -2.94
C CYS A 180 15.64 -16.97 -2.79
N ASP A 181 16.45 -17.28 -3.80
CA ASP A 181 17.89 -17.00 -3.80
C ASP A 181 18.22 -15.50 -3.80
N THR A 182 17.32 -14.67 -4.31
CA THR A 182 17.52 -13.21 -4.45
C THR A 182 16.29 -12.44 -4.00
N SER A 183 16.43 -11.11 -3.84
CA SER A 183 15.33 -10.22 -3.47
C SER A 183 14.19 -10.29 -4.48
N ILE A 184 12.96 -10.16 -3.98
CA ILE A 184 11.78 -10.11 -4.82
C ILE A 184 11.46 -8.63 -5.05
N GLU A 185 11.39 -8.22 -6.31
CA GLU A 185 11.16 -6.83 -6.71
C GLU A 185 9.70 -6.57 -7.08
N SER A 186 8.99 -7.60 -7.55
CA SER A 186 7.59 -7.49 -7.96
C SER A 186 6.82 -8.76 -7.65
N ILE A 187 5.53 -8.61 -7.34
CA ILE A 187 4.60 -9.73 -7.17
C ILE A 187 3.30 -9.46 -7.93
N CYS A 188 2.67 -10.54 -8.37
CA CYS A 188 1.35 -10.51 -9.00
C CYS A 188 0.56 -11.76 -8.61
N LEU A 189 -0.76 -11.63 -8.46
CA LEU A 189 -1.67 -12.76 -8.25
C LEU A 189 -2.38 -13.10 -9.56
N SER A 190 -2.58 -14.39 -9.79
CA SER A 190 -3.48 -14.85 -10.85
C SER A 190 -4.92 -14.41 -10.58
N HIS A 191 -5.72 -14.30 -11.66
CA HIS A 191 -7.13 -13.91 -11.56
C HIS A 191 -7.96 -14.88 -10.70
N ASP A 192 -7.62 -16.17 -10.71
CA ASP A 192 -8.26 -17.19 -9.87
C ASP A 192 -7.68 -17.25 -8.44
N GLN A 193 -6.70 -16.41 -8.10
CA GLN A 193 -6.04 -16.34 -6.79
C GLN A 193 -5.42 -17.65 -6.32
N ARG A 194 -4.95 -18.48 -7.26
CA ARG A 194 -4.27 -19.75 -6.95
C ARG A 194 -2.77 -19.71 -7.16
N PHE A 195 -2.27 -18.75 -7.92
CA PHE A 195 -0.86 -18.63 -8.24
C PHE A 195 -0.35 -17.23 -7.93
N ILE A 196 0.80 -17.19 -7.27
CA ILE A 196 1.58 -15.98 -7.03
C ILE A 196 2.77 -16.01 -7.97
N PHE A 197 2.92 -14.97 -8.77
CA PHE A 197 4.09 -14.73 -9.59
C PHE A 197 5.02 -13.77 -8.85
N ALA A 198 6.28 -14.14 -8.70
CA ALA A 198 7.30 -13.31 -8.08
C ALA A 198 8.44 -13.05 -9.06
N GLY A 199 8.71 -11.77 -9.32
CA GLY A 199 9.84 -11.31 -10.10
C GLY A 199 11.04 -11.07 -9.20
N LEU A 200 12.09 -11.85 -9.41
CA LEU A 200 13.33 -11.75 -8.66
C LEU A 200 14.28 -10.71 -9.26
N LYS A 201 15.15 -10.14 -8.44
CA LYS A 201 16.22 -9.24 -8.88
C LYS A 201 17.21 -9.89 -9.84
N SER A 202 17.33 -11.22 -9.81
CA SER A 202 18.11 -11.99 -10.79
C SER A 202 17.54 -11.96 -12.21
N GLY A 203 16.31 -11.45 -12.40
CA GLY A 203 15.57 -11.53 -13.67
C GLY A 203 14.81 -12.83 -13.86
N SER A 204 14.81 -13.72 -12.86
CA SER A 204 14.02 -14.96 -12.89
C SER A 204 12.59 -14.72 -12.38
N LEU A 205 11.65 -15.50 -12.90
CA LEU A 205 10.26 -15.53 -12.45
C LEU A 205 9.99 -16.83 -11.71
N VAL A 206 9.48 -16.74 -10.50
CA VAL A 206 9.07 -17.88 -9.67
C VAL A 206 7.56 -17.87 -9.51
N VAL A 207 6.95 -19.05 -9.57
CA VAL A 207 5.50 -19.22 -9.39
C VAL A 207 5.24 -20.10 -8.18
N PHE A 208 4.46 -19.57 -7.24
CA PHE A 208 4.01 -20.30 -6.06
C PHE A 208 2.52 -20.61 -6.17
N TYR A 209 2.13 -21.80 -5.71
CA TYR A 209 0.72 -22.11 -5.49
C TYR A 209 0.27 -21.59 -4.13
N VAL A 210 -0.91 -20.95 -4.07
CA VAL A 210 -1.52 -20.43 -2.85
C VAL A 210 -2.96 -20.89 -2.75
N ASP A 211 -3.37 -21.29 -1.55
CA ASP A 211 -4.76 -21.58 -1.24
C ASP A 211 -5.18 -20.80 0.01
N PHE A 212 -5.85 -19.67 -0.21
CA PHE A 212 -6.30 -18.78 0.86
C PHE A 212 -7.34 -19.44 1.80
N ASN A 213 -7.98 -20.54 1.40
CA ASN A 213 -8.95 -21.22 2.25
C ASN A 213 -8.31 -21.93 3.44
N GLN A 214 -7.02 -22.31 3.33
CA GLN A 214 -6.31 -23.05 4.38
C GLN A 214 -6.20 -22.27 5.68
N TRP A 215 -6.18 -20.94 5.61
CA TRP A 215 -6.08 -20.05 6.77
C TRP A 215 -7.43 -19.48 7.19
N HIS A 216 -8.53 -19.97 6.63
CA HIS A 216 -9.86 -19.55 7.03
C HIS A 216 -10.25 -20.28 8.33
N HIS A 217 -10.67 -19.50 9.34
CA HIS A 217 -10.97 -20.01 10.69
C HIS A 217 -11.96 -21.19 10.71
N GLU A 218 -12.89 -21.26 9.76
CA GLU A 218 -13.86 -22.36 9.67
C GLU A 218 -13.23 -23.72 9.32
N PHE A 219 -12.08 -23.76 8.65
CA PHE A 219 -11.40 -25.01 8.32
C PHE A 219 -10.50 -25.55 9.43
N GLN A 220 -10.13 -24.71 10.41
CA GLN A 220 -9.37 -25.18 11.57
C GLN A 220 -10.20 -26.09 12.49
N GLN A 221 -11.54 -26.03 12.42
CA GLN A 221 -12.43 -26.84 13.26
C GLN A 221 -12.82 -28.20 12.66
N ARG A 222 -12.45 -28.51 11.41
CA ARG A 222 -12.83 -29.79 10.74
C ARG A 222 -11.80 -30.90 10.82
N TYR A 223 -10.64 -30.65 11.42
CA TYR A 223 -9.56 -31.63 11.56
C TYR A 223 -9.11 -31.86 13.00
N PHE A 224 -10.00 -31.64 13.97
CA PHE A 224 -9.85 -32.11 15.34
C PHE A 224 -10.96 -33.10 15.69
#